data_AF-A0A9X3HCM5-F1
#
_entry.id   AF-A0A9X3HCM5-F1
#
_cell.length_a   1.000
_cell.length_b   1.000
_cell.length_c   1.000
_cell.angle_alpha   90.00
_cell.angle_beta   90.00
_cell.angle_gamma   90.00
#
_symmetry.space_group_name_H-M   'P 1'
#
loop_
_entity.id
_entity.type
_entity.pdbx_description
1 polymer ?
#
loop_
_entity_poly.entity_id
_entity_poly.type
_entity_poly.pdbx_seq_one_letter_code
_entity_poly.pdbx_strand_id
1 'polypeptide(L)'
;MKIPFLMGTAILCAVLTFAAPEIQTTRIHFDSDSHLLDDIAKAQLSDFLTLVELNGDCEFQIHGHTDHEGDEEYNYKLSQKRAESVRAYLQNQGIQKGLLFTEAFGKRQLLQKSRDEKSMRENRRVDIVFKRFHFENTDELHAELAESAKNSFMIDPSVSNTLKCKRGTKVFISANGFVDSLGNPYEGDVHVKVIEALDYHDFLANELYTVSDGRLLETGGMLRITAETPSGSTLELADGTDLSIAIPSRTPLQTDMSLFVSNTGANWAETGQNFLTRSSLNIPERPAFEYADVNWPEFYFDDNTKPRYPSKPLYPTEPSKPRPQSYARKISWYQFFSRNRILKDCQRRYEIALLDYKLKLEEYAEDVDKYYQRLAQHPTWVKEYEAKLIRWQADKENSMENFKQNEWKEALRQFQYLDAAQKKKYQAKFAVWDSIRKVELERYALVLENLGFPADANPHFYIIAGTDLGWINVDRFRKLPENERFEIIATLPEVDQEEQIMAILPRSKSMVQMMHYKELSYKSLTLPRKEEILIVAYKIEEGSIKVARSLTRNVESVDLKYQPMKLSEFRKFLKGLDA
;
A
#
# COMPACT_ATOMS: atom_id res chain seq x y z
N MET A 1 54.54 -29.96 41.05
CA MET A 1 53.20 -29.39 40.77
C MET A 1 53.25 -28.83 39.35
N LYS A 2 52.65 -29.53 38.39
CA LYS A 2 52.66 -29.20 36.96
C LYS A 2 51.46 -28.29 36.67
N ILE A 3 51.67 -27.15 35.98
CA ILE A 3 50.61 -26.45 35.24
C ILE A 3 51.25 -26.05 33.89
N PRO A 4 50.64 -26.39 32.74
CA PRO A 4 51.33 -26.43 31.46
C PRO A 4 51.12 -25.17 30.61
N PHE A 5 52.10 -24.99 29.71
CA PHE A 5 52.09 -24.20 28.48
C PHE A 5 50.79 -24.38 27.69
N LEU A 6 50.08 -23.30 27.35
CA LEU A 6 49.05 -23.30 26.31
C LEU A 6 49.69 -22.79 25.02
N MET A 7 49.84 -23.70 24.05
CA MET A 7 50.25 -23.44 22.68
C MET A 7 49.23 -22.50 22.04
N GLY A 8 49.72 -21.40 21.45
CA GLY A 8 48.91 -20.55 20.59
C GLY A 8 48.49 -21.31 19.33
N THR A 9 47.19 -21.50 19.16
CA THR A 9 46.59 -21.91 17.90
C THR A 9 46.62 -20.71 16.96
N ALA A 10 47.51 -20.77 15.96
CA ALA A 10 47.45 -19.90 14.81
C ALA A 10 46.08 -20.08 14.13
N ILE A 11 45.28 -19.02 14.11
CA ILE A 11 44.11 -18.93 13.26
C ILE A 11 44.65 -18.85 11.84
N LEU A 12 44.66 -19.98 11.15
CA LEU A 12 44.91 -20.05 9.73
C LEU A 12 43.68 -19.44 9.06
N CYS A 13 43.74 -18.15 8.70
CA CYS A 13 42.82 -17.58 7.72
C CYS A 13 42.99 -18.39 6.44
N ALA A 14 42.09 -19.35 6.21
CA ALA A 14 41.92 -19.96 4.90
C ALA A 14 41.41 -18.85 3.99
N VAL A 15 42.31 -18.23 3.23
CA VAL A 15 41.91 -17.47 2.05
C VAL A 15 41.35 -18.52 1.10
N LEU A 16 40.02 -18.59 1.01
CA LEU A 16 39.33 -19.29 -0.06
C LEU A 16 39.75 -18.61 -1.36
N THR A 17 40.77 -19.15 -2.01
CA THR A 17 41.02 -18.90 -3.42
C THR A 17 39.94 -19.64 -4.19
N PHE A 18 38.84 -18.94 -4.46
CA PHE A 18 37.84 -19.37 -5.43
C PHE A 18 38.54 -19.67 -6.76
N ALA A 19 38.13 -20.73 -7.46
CA ALA A 19 38.54 -20.95 -8.84
C ALA A 19 37.91 -19.83 -9.68
N ALA A 20 38.68 -18.76 -9.90
CA ALA A 20 38.23 -17.66 -10.75
C ALA A 20 38.02 -18.19 -12.18
N PRO A 21 37.00 -17.71 -12.90
CA PRO A 21 36.84 -18.06 -14.31
C PRO A 21 38.15 -17.79 -15.04
N GLU A 22 38.47 -18.63 -16.02
CA GLU A 22 39.60 -18.35 -16.89
C GLU A 22 39.22 -17.10 -17.70
N ILE A 23 39.89 -15.98 -17.39
CA ILE A 23 39.64 -14.68 -17.99
C ILE A 23 40.77 -14.37 -18.97
N GLN A 24 40.40 -14.18 -20.23
CA GLN A 24 41.31 -13.62 -21.24
C GLN A 24 40.73 -12.29 -21.74
N THR A 25 41.56 -11.25 -21.82
CA THR A 25 41.11 -9.92 -22.22
C THR A 25 41.92 -9.43 -23.41
N THR A 26 41.23 -8.82 -24.38
CA THR A 26 41.86 -8.05 -25.45
C THR A 26 41.20 -6.68 -25.58
N ARG A 27 41.89 -5.74 -26.23
CA ARG A 27 41.44 -4.35 -26.38
C ARG A 27 41.59 -3.93 -27.82
N ILE A 28 40.53 -3.33 -28.36
CA ILE A 28 40.48 -2.80 -29.72
C ILE A 28 40.28 -1.29 -29.66
N HIS A 29 41.16 -0.53 -30.31
CA HIS A 29 41.07 0.92 -30.36
C HIS A 29 40.34 1.41 -31.62
N PHE A 30 39.79 2.63 -31.53
CA PHE A 30 39.03 3.25 -32.60
C PHE A 30 39.53 4.67 -32.90
N ASP A 31 39.40 5.06 -34.16
CA ASP A 31 39.61 6.44 -34.58
C ASP A 31 38.59 7.40 -33.94
N SER A 32 38.94 8.69 -33.96
CA SER A 32 38.02 9.74 -33.51
C SER A 32 36.72 9.68 -34.30
N ASP A 33 35.61 9.80 -33.58
CA ASP A 33 34.24 9.72 -34.09
C ASP A 33 33.89 8.46 -34.92
N SER A 34 34.68 7.39 -34.79
CA SER A 34 34.50 6.16 -35.57
C SER A 34 34.07 4.98 -34.72
N HIS A 35 33.32 4.07 -35.34
CA HIS A 35 32.96 2.74 -34.84
C HIS A 35 33.31 1.62 -35.84
N LEU A 36 34.09 1.95 -36.87
CA LEU A 36 34.51 1.00 -37.89
C LEU A 36 35.75 0.24 -37.40
N LEU A 37 35.77 -1.07 -37.62
CA LEU A 37 36.93 -1.92 -37.37
C LEU A 37 37.86 -1.86 -38.60
N ASP A 38 39.07 -1.36 -38.39
CA ASP A 38 40.13 -1.43 -39.40
C ASP A 38 40.69 -2.87 -39.49
N ASP A 39 41.58 -3.11 -40.45
CA ASP A 39 42.11 -4.46 -40.69
C ASP A 39 43.06 -4.91 -39.57
N ILE A 40 43.68 -3.97 -38.86
CA ILE A 40 44.53 -4.25 -37.69
C ILE A 40 43.66 -4.77 -36.54
N ALA A 41 42.55 -4.10 -36.24
CA ALA A 41 41.59 -4.52 -35.23
C ALA A 41 40.98 -5.89 -35.55
N LYS A 42 40.64 -6.14 -36.82
CA LYS A 42 40.15 -7.46 -37.25
C LYS A 42 41.20 -8.56 -37.05
N ALA A 43 42.47 -8.29 -37.40
CA ALA A 43 43.55 -9.25 -37.19
C ALA A 43 43.73 -9.55 -35.69
N GLN A 44 43.72 -8.52 -34.83
CA GLN A 44 43.81 -8.69 -33.37
C GLN A 44 42.64 -9.52 -32.80
N LEU A 45 41.42 -9.29 -33.27
CA LEU A 45 40.25 -10.08 -32.87
C LEU A 45 40.37 -11.53 -33.34
N SER A 46 40.85 -11.76 -34.56
CA SER A 46 41.11 -13.10 -35.08
C SER A 46 42.16 -13.84 -34.24
N ASP A 47 43.27 -13.18 -33.90
CA ASP A 47 44.32 -13.75 -33.07
C ASP A 47 43.79 -14.09 -31.67
N PHE A 48 43.01 -13.19 -31.07
CA PHE A 48 42.36 -13.44 -29.78
C PHE A 48 41.46 -14.68 -29.80
N LEU A 49 40.71 -14.91 -30.88
CA LEU A 49 39.87 -16.10 -31.02
C LEU A 49 40.67 -17.41 -31.09
N THR A 50 41.95 -17.37 -31.46
CA THR A 50 42.82 -18.56 -31.43
C THR A 50 43.34 -18.92 -30.04
N LEU A 51 43.27 -17.97 -29.09
CA LEU A 51 43.78 -18.13 -27.73
C LEU A 51 42.72 -18.68 -26.76
N VAL A 52 41.45 -18.67 -27.15
CA VAL A 52 40.33 -19.05 -26.30
C VAL A 52 39.75 -20.40 -26.70
N GLU A 53 39.42 -21.25 -25.72
CA GLU A 53 38.73 -22.52 -25.93
C GLU A 53 37.21 -22.34 -25.84
N LEU A 54 36.50 -22.53 -26.95
CA LEU A 54 35.04 -22.35 -27.01
C LEU A 54 34.23 -23.57 -26.53
N ASN A 55 34.85 -24.49 -25.79
CA ASN A 55 34.19 -25.67 -25.23
C ASN A 55 33.65 -25.36 -23.80
N GLY A 56 32.62 -26.09 -23.37
CA GLY A 56 32.00 -25.89 -22.05
C GLY A 56 31.14 -24.62 -21.97
N ASP A 57 31.01 -24.08 -20.76
CA ASP A 57 30.31 -22.82 -20.50
C ASP A 57 31.28 -21.65 -20.61
N CYS A 58 31.04 -20.75 -21.57
CA CYS A 58 31.86 -19.56 -21.79
C CYS A 58 31.04 -18.38 -22.29
N GLU A 59 31.57 -17.16 -22.19
CA GLU A 59 30.97 -15.96 -22.75
C GLU A 59 32.01 -14.90 -23.14
N PHE A 60 31.61 -13.96 -23.98
CA PHE A 60 32.34 -12.75 -24.32
C PHE A 60 31.57 -11.54 -23.81
N GLN A 61 32.21 -10.74 -22.97
CA GLN A 61 31.74 -9.42 -22.56
C GLN A 61 32.46 -8.36 -23.40
N ILE A 62 31.71 -7.46 -24.04
CA ILE A 62 32.19 -6.50 -25.02
C ILE A 62 31.81 -5.11 -24.54
N HIS A 63 32.79 -4.38 -24.02
CA HIS A 63 32.58 -3.10 -23.32
C HIS A 63 33.04 -1.94 -24.19
N GLY A 64 32.10 -1.11 -24.64
CA GLY A 64 32.40 0.08 -25.43
C GLY A 64 32.71 1.29 -24.57
N HIS A 65 33.76 2.03 -24.95
CA HIS A 65 34.17 3.28 -24.30
C HIS A 65 34.42 4.40 -25.31
N THR A 66 34.33 5.64 -24.83
CA THR A 66 34.73 6.85 -25.56
C THR A 66 35.76 7.64 -24.77
N ASP A 67 36.35 8.65 -25.43
CA ASP A 67 37.05 9.71 -24.71
C ASP A 67 36.04 10.70 -24.08
N HIS A 68 36.56 11.81 -23.55
CA HIS A 68 35.78 12.76 -22.78
C HIS A 68 35.08 13.84 -23.64
N GLU A 69 35.36 13.91 -24.94
CA GLU A 69 34.83 14.93 -25.84
C GLU A 69 33.37 14.65 -26.22
N GLY A 70 32.54 15.69 -26.32
CA GLY A 70 31.11 15.57 -26.63
C GLY A 70 30.21 15.37 -25.40
N ASP A 71 28.90 15.42 -25.60
CA ASP A 71 27.92 15.22 -24.52
C ASP A 71 27.83 13.74 -24.09
N GLU A 72 27.22 13.49 -22.93
CA GLU A 72 27.16 12.14 -22.36
C GLU A 72 26.28 11.17 -23.18
N GLU A 73 25.14 11.65 -23.69
CA GLU A 73 24.21 10.83 -24.46
C GLU A 73 24.82 10.41 -25.81
N TYR A 74 25.52 11.34 -26.46
CA TYR A 74 26.29 11.09 -27.67
C TYR A 74 27.34 10.01 -27.45
N ASN A 75 28.17 10.16 -26.42
CA ASN A 75 29.23 9.22 -26.10
C ASN A 75 28.69 7.83 -25.74
N TYR A 76 27.57 7.77 -25.03
CA TYR A 76 26.89 6.52 -24.75
C TYR A 76 26.49 5.80 -26.07
N LYS A 77 25.81 6.51 -26.99
CA LYS A 77 25.43 5.96 -28.30
C LYS A 77 26.63 5.55 -29.17
N LEU A 78 27.72 6.32 -29.17
CA LEU A 78 28.93 5.98 -29.92
C LEU A 78 29.61 4.73 -29.36
N SER A 79 29.74 4.62 -28.04
CA SER A 79 30.30 3.43 -27.39
C SER A 79 29.47 2.17 -27.67
N GLN A 80 28.14 2.30 -27.70
CA GLN A 80 27.24 1.21 -28.08
C GLN A 80 27.52 0.72 -29.50
N LYS A 81 27.62 1.65 -30.48
CA LYS A 81 27.93 1.29 -31.87
C LYS A 81 29.27 0.56 -32.00
N ARG A 82 30.29 0.97 -31.25
CA ARG A 82 31.61 0.30 -31.23
C ARG A 82 31.51 -1.14 -30.72
N ALA A 83 30.81 -1.36 -29.61
CA ALA A 83 30.59 -2.70 -29.06
C ALA A 83 29.78 -3.57 -30.05
N GLU A 84 28.78 -3.00 -30.72
CA GLU A 84 27.99 -3.69 -31.76
C GLU A 84 28.83 -4.08 -32.98
N SER A 85 29.78 -3.23 -33.43
CA SER A 85 30.71 -3.57 -34.51
C SER A 85 31.58 -4.78 -34.16
N VAL A 86 32.14 -4.82 -32.96
CA VAL A 86 32.93 -5.97 -32.47
C VAL A 86 32.06 -7.21 -32.36
N ARG A 87 30.85 -7.10 -31.79
CA ARG A 87 29.89 -8.20 -31.71
C ARG A 87 29.57 -8.77 -33.09
N ALA A 88 29.25 -7.91 -34.06
CA ALA A 88 28.93 -8.34 -35.42
C ALA A 88 30.10 -9.06 -36.08
N TYR A 89 31.33 -8.58 -35.85
CA TYR A 89 32.54 -9.27 -36.30
C TYR A 89 32.65 -10.68 -35.68
N LEU A 90 32.54 -10.81 -34.36
CA LEU A 90 32.62 -12.11 -33.67
C LEU A 90 31.52 -13.09 -34.13
N GLN A 91 30.31 -12.59 -34.40
CA GLN A 91 29.23 -13.39 -34.99
C GLN A 91 29.59 -13.92 -36.38
N ASN A 92 30.19 -13.07 -37.22
CA ASN A 92 30.65 -13.47 -38.55
C ASN A 92 31.79 -14.49 -38.49
N GLN A 93 32.55 -14.54 -37.39
CA GLN A 93 33.54 -15.59 -37.11
C GLN A 93 32.92 -16.89 -36.56
N GLY A 94 31.58 -16.96 -36.46
CA GLY A 94 30.85 -18.16 -36.04
C GLY A 94 30.52 -18.23 -34.55
N ILE A 95 30.84 -17.20 -33.76
CA ILE A 95 30.47 -17.17 -32.34
C ILE A 95 28.95 -17.00 -32.21
N GLN A 96 28.33 -17.90 -31.46
CA GLN A 96 26.89 -17.88 -31.27
C GLN A 96 26.43 -16.59 -30.57
N LYS A 97 25.34 -15.99 -31.05
CA LYS A 97 24.76 -14.76 -30.50
C LYS A 97 24.52 -14.82 -28.98
N GLY A 98 24.21 -16.01 -28.45
CA GLY A 98 23.94 -16.22 -27.03
C GLY A 98 25.17 -16.12 -26.11
N LEU A 99 26.39 -16.13 -26.68
CA LEU A 99 27.65 -16.01 -25.94
C LEU A 99 28.21 -14.58 -25.96
N LEU A 100 27.55 -13.65 -26.66
CA LEU A 100 28.07 -12.29 -26.91
C LEU A 100 27.22 -11.25 -26.20
N PHE A 101 27.78 -10.65 -25.15
CA PHE A 101 27.15 -9.64 -24.31
C PHE A 101 27.84 -8.30 -24.51
N THR A 102 27.08 -7.25 -24.82
CA THR A 102 27.60 -5.91 -25.10
C THR A 102 27.13 -4.91 -24.04
N GLU A 103 28.03 -4.09 -23.52
CA GLU A 103 27.73 -2.98 -22.62
C GLU A 103 28.39 -1.68 -23.11
N ALA A 104 27.71 -0.55 -22.92
CA ALA A 104 28.14 0.77 -23.37
C ALA A 104 28.39 1.67 -22.16
N PHE A 105 29.63 2.11 -21.97
CA PHE A 105 30.01 2.97 -20.84
C PHE A 105 30.10 4.45 -21.22
N GLY A 106 30.10 4.77 -22.52
CA GLY A 106 30.41 6.10 -23.00
C GLY A 106 31.71 6.63 -22.38
N LYS A 107 31.64 7.84 -21.82
CA LYS A 107 32.76 8.51 -21.16
C LYS A 107 32.81 8.32 -19.63
N ARG A 108 31.98 7.42 -19.07
CA ARG A 108 31.89 7.22 -17.60
C ARG A 108 33.05 6.43 -17.02
N GLN A 109 33.73 5.62 -17.84
CA GLN A 109 34.86 4.78 -17.44
C GLN A 109 36.09 5.06 -18.31
N LEU A 110 36.70 6.22 -18.08
CA LEU A 110 37.96 6.60 -18.74
C LEU A 110 39.11 5.78 -18.17
N LEU A 111 39.93 5.22 -19.07
CA LEU A 111 41.18 4.54 -18.70
C LEU A 111 42.25 5.57 -18.32
N GLN A 112 42.31 6.68 -19.06
CA GLN A 112 43.23 7.79 -18.82
C GLN A 112 42.43 9.06 -18.55
N LYS A 113 42.72 9.74 -17.42
CA LYS A 113 42.04 10.98 -17.03
C LYS A 113 42.61 12.23 -17.72
N SER A 114 43.80 12.15 -18.29
CA SER A 114 44.42 13.26 -19.03
C SER A 114 43.64 13.57 -20.31
N ARG A 115 43.70 14.83 -20.73
CA ARG A 115 42.98 15.36 -21.91
C ARG A 115 43.85 15.48 -23.16
N ASP A 116 45.02 14.86 -23.19
CA ASP A 116 45.86 14.81 -24.39
C ASP A 116 45.39 13.75 -25.41
N GLU A 117 45.72 13.93 -26.68
CA GLU A 117 45.28 13.05 -27.77
C GLU A 117 45.73 11.58 -27.58
N LYS A 118 46.89 11.37 -26.95
CA LYS A 118 47.37 10.03 -26.62
C LYS A 118 46.41 9.33 -25.65
N SER A 119 46.01 10.02 -24.59
CA SER A 119 45.05 9.54 -23.59
C SER A 119 43.66 9.35 -24.19
N MET A 120 43.23 10.26 -25.07
CA MET A 120 41.97 10.11 -25.79
C MET A 120 41.97 8.87 -26.68
N ARG A 121 43.05 8.61 -27.42
CA ARG A 121 43.21 7.40 -28.23
C ARG A 121 43.10 6.12 -27.39
N GLU A 122 43.71 6.08 -26.21
CA GLU A 122 43.57 4.95 -25.28
C GLU A 122 42.15 4.79 -24.73
N ASN A 123 41.40 5.89 -24.59
CA ASN A 123 40.02 5.86 -24.13
C ASN A 123 39.03 5.42 -25.22
N ARG A 124 39.30 5.71 -26.50
CA ARG A 124 38.49 5.27 -27.65
C ARG A 124 38.73 3.79 -27.93
N ARG A 125 38.05 2.94 -27.16
CA ARG A 125 38.29 1.50 -27.19
C ARG A 125 37.04 0.66 -27.01
N VAL A 126 37.18 -0.61 -27.34
CA VAL A 126 36.34 -1.70 -26.87
C VAL A 126 37.22 -2.69 -26.11
N ASP A 127 36.87 -2.98 -24.87
CA ASP A 127 37.47 -4.06 -24.09
C ASP A 127 36.64 -5.34 -24.33
N ILE A 128 37.29 -6.43 -24.73
CA ILE A 128 36.67 -7.74 -24.91
C ILE A 128 37.22 -8.67 -23.85
N VAL A 129 36.34 -9.23 -23.03
CA VAL A 129 36.65 -10.17 -21.96
C VAL A 129 36.02 -11.50 -22.30
N PHE A 130 36.83 -12.51 -22.59
CA PHE A 130 36.40 -13.90 -22.66
C PHE A 130 36.44 -14.49 -21.24
N LYS A 131 35.35 -15.13 -20.85
CA LYS A 131 35.23 -15.87 -19.59
C LYS A 131 34.87 -17.30 -19.89
N ARG A 132 35.63 -18.24 -19.32
CA ARG A 132 35.26 -19.64 -19.25
C ARG A 132 34.90 -19.99 -17.82
N PHE A 133 33.76 -20.65 -17.66
CA PHE A 133 33.21 -21.04 -16.38
C PHE A 133 33.53 -22.50 -16.08
N HIS A 134 34.08 -22.72 -14.90
CA HIS A 134 34.23 -24.00 -14.26
C HIS A 134 33.89 -23.77 -12.79
N PHE A 135 32.96 -24.53 -12.25
CA PHE A 135 32.53 -24.39 -10.87
C PHE A 135 32.97 -25.63 -10.10
N GLU A 136 33.63 -25.45 -8.96
CA GLU A 136 33.97 -26.57 -8.07
C GLU A 136 32.79 -26.92 -7.15
N ASN A 137 31.98 -25.92 -6.80
CA ASN A 137 30.86 -26.04 -5.86
C ASN A 137 29.73 -25.03 -6.19
N THR A 138 28.62 -25.12 -5.47
CA THR A 138 27.47 -24.22 -5.67
C THR A 138 27.74 -22.77 -5.30
N ASP A 139 28.65 -22.50 -4.37
CA ASP A 139 28.96 -21.14 -3.91
C ASP A 139 29.61 -20.32 -5.04
N GLU A 140 30.49 -20.95 -5.83
CA GLU A 140 31.09 -20.32 -7.02
C GLU A 140 30.03 -20.03 -8.09
N LEU A 141 29.08 -20.93 -8.30
CA LEU A 141 27.94 -20.70 -9.19
C LEU A 141 27.10 -19.51 -8.69
N HIS A 142 26.77 -19.45 -7.41
CA HIS A 142 26.00 -18.35 -6.82
C HIS A 142 26.72 -17.02 -6.94
N ALA A 143 28.02 -16.99 -6.67
CA ALA A 143 28.84 -15.78 -6.82
C ALA A 143 28.78 -15.22 -8.25
N GLU A 144 28.84 -16.10 -9.26
CA GLU A 144 28.71 -15.74 -10.68
C GLU A 144 27.30 -15.28 -11.04
N LEU A 145 26.25 -15.92 -10.52
CA LEU A 145 24.86 -15.51 -10.77
C LEU A 145 24.54 -14.15 -10.12
N ALA A 146 25.04 -13.93 -8.90
CA ALA A 146 24.76 -12.74 -8.10
C ALA A 146 25.44 -11.48 -8.64
N GLU A 147 26.51 -11.62 -9.44
CA GLU A 147 27.27 -10.48 -9.96
C GLU A 147 26.39 -9.51 -10.77
N SER A 148 25.42 -10.04 -11.51
CA SER A 148 24.50 -9.23 -12.32
C SER A 148 23.53 -8.37 -11.49
N ALA A 149 23.24 -8.75 -10.24
CA ALA A 149 22.32 -8.07 -9.33
C ALA A 149 23.00 -6.99 -8.47
N LYS A 150 24.34 -6.91 -8.51
CA LYS A 150 25.12 -5.95 -7.72
C LYS A 150 25.12 -4.57 -8.36
N ASN A 151 24.79 -3.56 -7.56
CA ASN A 151 25.07 -2.16 -7.83
C ASN A 151 26.22 -1.74 -6.91
N SER A 152 27.29 -1.20 -7.47
CA SER A 152 28.45 -0.73 -6.70
C SER A 152 28.62 0.78 -6.88
N PHE A 153 28.75 1.49 -5.78
CA PHE A 153 28.90 2.94 -5.74
C PHE A 153 30.12 3.30 -4.90
N MET A 154 31.00 4.12 -5.44
CA MET A 154 32.05 4.78 -4.67
C MET A 154 31.55 6.17 -4.29
N ILE A 155 31.48 6.46 -3.00
CA ILE A 155 30.92 7.70 -2.47
C ILE A 155 31.91 8.41 -1.54
N ASP A 156 31.78 9.73 -1.50
CA ASP A 156 32.40 10.57 -0.48
C ASP A 156 31.46 10.65 0.73
N PRO A 157 31.79 10.04 1.89
CA PRO A 157 30.90 10.02 3.03
C PRO A 157 30.77 11.38 3.72
N SER A 158 31.61 12.38 3.42
CA SER A 158 31.56 13.70 4.04
C SER A 158 30.36 14.55 3.59
N VAL A 159 29.69 14.12 2.53
CA VAL A 159 28.47 14.73 1.99
C VAL A 159 27.32 13.74 2.00
N SER A 160 26.08 14.23 1.86
CA SER A 160 24.92 13.35 1.73
C SER A 160 24.87 12.75 0.32
N ASN A 161 24.53 11.46 0.23
CA ASN A 161 24.57 10.73 -1.03
C ASN A 161 23.22 10.07 -1.33
N THR A 162 22.76 10.17 -2.58
CA THR A 162 21.57 9.48 -3.07
C THR A 162 21.95 8.51 -4.18
N LEU A 163 21.91 7.22 -3.86
CA LEU A 163 22.21 6.12 -4.77
C LEU A 163 20.95 5.76 -5.56
N LYS A 164 21.10 5.58 -6.87
CA LYS A 164 20.02 5.13 -7.77
C LYS A 164 20.45 3.81 -8.38
N CYS A 165 19.77 2.74 -8.00
CA CYS A 165 20.08 1.39 -8.44
C CYS A 165 19.43 1.08 -9.80
N LYS A 166 19.98 0.09 -10.51
CA LYS A 166 19.54 -0.29 -11.87
C LYS A 166 18.06 -0.66 -11.94
N ARG A 167 17.48 -1.25 -10.87
CA ARG A 167 16.07 -1.68 -10.85
C ARG A 167 15.15 -0.69 -10.15
N GLY A 168 15.64 0.52 -9.87
CA GLY A 168 14.85 1.66 -9.41
C GLY A 168 14.92 1.91 -7.90
N THR A 169 15.50 1.00 -7.11
CA THR A 169 15.70 1.25 -5.68
C THR A 169 16.55 2.49 -5.49
N LYS A 170 16.12 3.34 -4.56
CA LYS A 170 16.85 4.54 -4.17
C LYS A 170 17.25 4.46 -2.72
N VAL A 171 18.51 4.81 -2.44
CA VAL A 171 19.07 4.80 -1.09
C VAL A 171 19.65 6.18 -0.83
N PHE A 172 19.18 6.84 0.21
CA PHE A 172 19.75 8.08 0.72
C PHE A 172 20.51 7.78 2.01
N ILE A 173 21.72 8.32 2.12
CA ILE A 173 22.57 8.24 3.30
C ILE A 173 23.05 9.65 3.61
N SER A 174 22.80 10.13 4.83
CA SER A 174 23.31 11.43 5.28
C SER A 174 24.84 11.47 5.39
N ALA A 175 25.40 12.68 5.34
CA ALA A 175 26.82 12.92 5.55
C ALA A 175 27.32 12.37 6.89
N ASN A 176 28.60 11.97 6.93
CA ASN A 176 29.33 11.45 8.09
C ASN A 176 28.66 10.25 8.76
N GLY A 177 27.95 9.44 7.96
CA GLY A 177 27.12 8.35 8.46
C GLY A 177 27.83 7.02 8.67
N PHE A 178 29.16 6.92 8.45
CA PHE A 178 29.88 5.64 8.49
C PHE A 178 30.91 5.58 9.63
N VAL A 179 30.98 4.41 10.26
CA VAL A 179 31.98 4.06 11.26
C VAL A 179 32.71 2.77 10.91
N ASP A 180 33.93 2.62 11.39
CA ASP A 180 34.67 1.36 11.32
C ASP A 180 34.13 0.32 12.33
N SER A 181 34.67 -0.90 12.29
CA SER A 181 34.30 -1.99 13.22
C SER A 181 34.56 -1.69 14.71
N LEU A 182 35.27 -0.60 15.03
CA LEU A 182 35.54 -0.15 16.39
C LEU A 182 34.63 1.04 16.79
N GLY A 183 33.74 1.48 15.89
CA GLY A 183 32.85 2.61 16.09
C GLY A 183 33.49 3.98 15.83
N ASN A 184 34.70 4.05 15.25
CA ASN A 184 35.33 5.33 14.94
C ASN A 184 34.76 5.89 13.63
N PRO A 185 34.49 7.22 13.53
CA PRO A 185 34.06 7.84 12.29
C PRO A 185 35.02 7.56 11.13
N TYR A 186 34.47 7.21 9.97
CA TYR A 186 35.24 6.97 8.75
C TYR A 186 34.99 8.08 7.72
N GLU A 187 36.07 8.73 7.29
CA GLU A 187 36.03 9.89 6.36
C GLU A 187 36.60 9.59 4.96
N GLY A 188 37.15 8.38 4.75
CA GLY A 188 37.69 7.99 3.44
C GLY A 188 36.61 7.61 2.44
N ASP A 189 36.97 7.42 1.16
CA ASP A 189 36.04 6.94 0.14
C ASP A 189 35.36 5.64 0.59
N VAL A 190 34.05 5.51 0.41
CA VAL A 190 33.28 4.32 0.80
C VAL A 190 32.76 3.60 -0.44
N HIS A 191 32.96 2.29 -0.50
CA HIS A 191 32.31 1.41 -1.46
C HIS A 191 30.99 0.90 -0.88
N VAL A 192 29.87 1.45 -1.35
CA VAL A 192 28.53 0.97 -1.02
C VAL A 192 28.07 0.00 -2.10
N LYS A 193 27.72 -1.21 -1.69
CA LYS A 193 27.13 -2.24 -2.56
C LYS A 193 25.66 -2.40 -2.21
N VAL A 194 24.80 -2.37 -3.24
CA VAL A 194 23.36 -2.62 -3.13
C VAL A 194 22.99 -3.80 -4.03
N ILE A 195 22.49 -4.87 -3.43
CA ILE A 195 21.96 -6.04 -4.13
C ILE A 195 20.44 -5.89 -4.18
N GLU A 196 19.86 -5.85 -5.38
CA GLU A 196 18.41 -5.78 -5.57
C GLU A 196 17.87 -7.15 -6.01
N ALA A 197 17.30 -7.91 -5.08
CA ALA A 197 16.70 -9.20 -5.37
C ALA A 197 15.18 -9.08 -5.47
N LEU A 198 14.66 -9.04 -6.71
CA LEU A 198 13.24 -8.80 -7.00
C LEU A 198 12.63 -9.88 -7.90
N ASP A 199 13.38 -10.92 -8.22
CA ASP A 199 12.97 -12.05 -9.05
C ASP A 199 13.63 -13.35 -8.53
N TYR A 200 13.16 -14.51 -8.99
CA TYR A 200 13.63 -15.80 -8.47
C TYR A 200 15.08 -16.10 -8.85
N HIS A 201 15.56 -15.55 -9.96
CA HIS A 201 16.97 -15.63 -10.32
C HIS A 201 17.82 -15.00 -9.21
N ASP A 202 17.47 -13.81 -8.75
CA ASP A 202 18.24 -13.13 -7.71
C ASP A 202 18.08 -13.77 -6.33
N PHE A 203 16.89 -14.31 -6.03
CA PHE A 203 16.70 -15.06 -4.78
C PHE A 203 17.62 -16.27 -4.73
N LEU A 204 17.68 -17.06 -5.80
CA LEU A 204 18.54 -18.24 -5.83
C LEU A 204 20.01 -17.85 -5.82
N ALA A 205 20.39 -16.83 -6.61
CA ALA A 205 21.77 -16.35 -6.69
C ALA A 205 22.33 -15.84 -5.35
N ASN A 206 21.45 -15.40 -4.44
CA ASN A 206 21.82 -14.89 -3.12
C ASN A 206 21.31 -15.77 -1.97
N GLU A 207 20.85 -17.00 -2.28
CA GLU A 207 20.33 -17.97 -1.31
C GLU A 207 19.24 -17.42 -0.37
N LEU A 208 18.33 -16.63 -0.94
CA LEU A 208 17.25 -15.97 -0.21
C LEU A 208 15.99 -16.83 -0.16
N TYR A 209 15.33 -16.85 0.99
CA TYR A 209 14.12 -17.64 1.19
C TYR A 209 13.00 -16.81 1.80
N THR A 210 11.76 -16.99 1.36
CA THR A 210 10.59 -16.21 1.81
C THR A 210 9.92 -16.88 3.01
N VAL A 211 10.64 -17.00 4.13
CA VAL A 211 10.16 -17.66 5.36
C VAL A 211 10.44 -16.79 6.58
N SER A 212 9.49 -16.73 7.51
CA SER A 212 9.67 -16.11 8.83
C SER A 212 8.98 -16.98 9.88
N ASP A 213 9.76 -17.48 10.85
CA ASP A 213 9.34 -18.40 11.91
C ASP A 213 8.52 -19.60 11.39
N GLY A 214 9.01 -20.21 10.30
CA GLY A 214 8.36 -21.35 9.65
C GLY A 214 7.08 -21.00 8.88
N ARG A 215 6.69 -19.72 8.82
CA ARG A 215 5.54 -19.24 8.05
C ARG A 215 5.99 -18.71 6.70
N LEU A 216 5.16 -18.97 5.68
CA LEU A 216 5.42 -18.52 4.33
C LEU A 216 5.18 -17.01 4.20
N LEU A 217 6.12 -16.33 3.56
CA LEU A 217 6.01 -14.94 3.15
C LEU A 217 5.66 -14.86 1.66
N GLU A 218 4.83 -13.89 1.30
CA GLU A 218 4.62 -13.46 -0.09
C GLU A 218 5.46 -12.21 -0.33
N THR A 219 6.40 -12.28 -1.29
CA THR A 219 7.43 -11.25 -1.39
C THR A 219 7.07 -10.05 -2.25
N GLY A 220 7.39 -8.86 -1.73
CA GLY A 220 7.44 -7.60 -2.46
C GLY A 220 8.83 -7.26 -3.01
N GLY A 221 9.87 -7.93 -2.50
CA GLY A 221 11.26 -7.79 -2.90
C GLY A 221 12.23 -7.74 -1.72
N MET A 222 13.45 -8.19 -1.95
CA MET A 222 14.54 -8.23 -0.99
C MET A 222 15.68 -7.35 -1.48
N LEU A 223 16.44 -6.79 -0.56
CA LEU A 223 17.65 -6.06 -0.89
C LEU A 223 18.70 -6.21 0.19
N ARG A 224 19.97 -6.11 -0.20
CA ARG A 224 21.08 -6.00 0.74
C ARG A 224 21.82 -4.71 0.50
N ILE A 225 22.15 -4.00 1.57
CA ILE A 225 23.08 -2.87 1.51
C ILE A 225 24.28 -3.22 2.37
N THR A 226 25.48 -3.02 1.84
CA THR A 226 26.74 -3.17 2.59
C THR A 226 27.67 -2.02 2.25
N ALA A 227 28.50 -1.62 3.20
CA ALA A 227 29.54 -0.62 3.00
C ALA A 227 30.91 -1.19 3.38
N GLU A 228 31.93 -0.87 2.60
CA GLU A 228 33.31 -1.25 2.85
C GLU A 228 34.27 -0.14 2.43
N THR A 229 35.47 -0.14 3.00
CA THR A 229 36.58 0.70 2.54
C THR A 229 37.08 0.20 1.17
N PRO A 230 37.86 0.99 0.41
CA PRO A 230 38.44 0.54 -0.85
C PRO A 230 39.44 -0.61 -0.65
N SER A 231 39.92 -0.81 0.58
CA SER A 231 40.77 -1.94 0.98
C SER A 231 39.98 -3.19 1.39
N GLY A 232 38.63 -3.13 1.42
CA GLY A 232 37.74 -4.26 1.72
C GLY A 232 37.36 -4.43 3.20
N SER A 233 37.67 -3.45 4.07
CA SER A 233 37.24 -3.51 5.48
C SER A 233 35.78 -3.09 5.59
N THR A 234 34.94 -3.86 6.29
CA THR A 234 33.51 -3.54 6.49
C THR A 234 33.33 -2.25 7.29
N LEU A 235 32.31 -1.48 6.91
CA LEU A 235 31.85 -0.27 7.61
C LEU A 235 30.39 -0.44 8.03
N GLU A 236 30.04 0.18 9.16
CA GLU A 236 28.70 0.23 9.72
C GLU A 236 28.17 1.66 9.69
N LEU A 237 26.87 1.85 9.99
CA LEU A 237 26.31 3.18 10.13
C LEU A 237 26.53 3.73 11.53
N ALA A 238 26.84 5.02 11.63
CA ALA A 238 26.89 5.72 12.90
C ALA A 238 25.48 5.86 13.50
N ASP A 239 25.38 5.85 14.83
CA ASP A 239 24.13 6.12 15.53
C ASP A 239 23.50 7.45 15.09
N GLY A 240 22.21 7.42 14.72
CA GLY A 240 21.47 8.60 14.28
C GLY A 240 21.71 9.01 12.83
N THR A 241 22.39 8.17 12.03
CA THR A 241 22.50 8.38 10.58
C THR A 241 21.12 8.32 9.92
N ASP A 242 20.79 9.30 9.10
CA ASP A 242 19.57 9.29 8.30
C ASP A 242 19.77 8.39 7.08
N LEU A 243 19.36 7.13 7.19
CA LEU A 243 19.23 6.20 6.08
C LEU A 243 17.76 6.16 5.62
N SER A 244 17.49 6.50 4.38
CA SER A 244 16.16 6.34 3.78
C SER A 244 16.24 5.47 2.53
N ILE A 245 15.35 4.51 2.41
CA ILE A 245 15.34 3.56 1.30
C ILE A 245 13.96 3.56 0.66
N ALA A 246 13.91 3.72 -0.65
CA ALA A 246 12.70 3.59 -1.45
C ALA A 246 12.81 2.37 -2.35
N ILE A 247 11.93 1.40 -2.12
CA ILE A 247 11.90 0.13 -2.85
C ILE A 247 10.71 0.16 -3.81
N PRO A 248 10.92 0.00 -5.13
CA PRO A 248 9.84 0.08 -6.10
C PRO A 248 8.88 -1.10 -5.96
N SER A 249 7.58 -0.83 -6.01
CA SER A 249 6.56 -1.89 -6.06
C SER A 249 6.15 -2.16 -7.52
N ARG A 250 6.22 -3.43 -7.95
CA ARG A 250 5.76 -3.87 -9.29
C ARG A 250 4.24 -4.01 -9.41
N THR A 251 3.55 -4.04 -8.28
CA THR A 251 2.09 -4.09 -8.16
C THR A 251 1.60 -2.87 -7.39
N PRO A 252 0.28 -2.56 -7.39
CA PRO A 252 -0.26 -1.59 -6.46
C PRO A 252 0.17 -1.91 -5.02
N LEU A 253 0.54 -0.87 -4.26
CA LEU A 253 1.00 -1.00 -2.88
C LEU A 253 -0.03 -1.78 -2.06
N GLN A 254 0.41 -2.85 -1.42
CA GLN A 254 -0.44 -3.67 -0.57
C GLN A 254 -0.38 -3.11 0.86
N THR A 255 -1.53 -3.07 1.54
CA THR A 255 -1.64 -2.45 2.87
C THR A 255 -1.20 -3.37 4.01
N ASP A 256 -0.98 -4.65 3.74
CA ASP A 256 -0.59 -5.68 4.71
C ASP A 256 0.86 -6.14 4.57
N MET A 257 1.70 -5.35 3.87
CA MET A 257 3.15 -5.55 3.86
C MET A 257 3.76 -5.10 5.18
N SER A 258 4.83 -5.78 5.57
CA SER A 258 5.69 -5.49 6.71
C SER A 258 7.16 -5.48 6.27
N LEU A 259 7.98 -4.82 7.07
CA LEU A 259 9.43 -4.84 6.91
C LEU A 259 10.02 -6.01 7.71
N PHE A 260 10.98 -6.70 7.10
CA PHE A 260 11.73 -7.76 7.74
C PHE A 260 13.24 -7.60 7.52
N VAL A 261 14.03 -8.17 8.43
CA VAL A 261 15.50 -8.16 8.38
C VAL A 261 16.07 -9.56 8.63
N SER A 262 17.27 -9.83 8.12
CA SER A 262 18.00 -11.07 8.37
C SER A 262 19.51 -10.85 8.26
N ASN A 263 20.31 -11.66 8.97
CA ASN A 263 21.76 -11.66 8.79
C ASN A 263 22.21 -12.58 7.64
N THR A 264 21.39 -13.59 7.31
CA THR A 264 21.73 -14.63 6.34
C THR A 264 20.92 -14.54 5.06
N GLY A 265 19.81 -13.79 5.05
CA GLY A 265 18.84 -13.83 3.96
C GLY A 265 17.87 -15.03 4.06
N ALA A 266 17.99 -15.81 5.12
CA ALA A 266 17.08 -16.88 5.51
C ALA A 266 16.37 -16.55 6.83
N ASN A 267 15.18 -17.11 7.02
CA ASN A 267 14.31 -16.94 8.20
C ASN A 267 14.24 -15.49 8.73
N TRP A 268 13.44 -14.67 8.07
CA TRP A 268 13.34 -13.24 8.31
C TRP A 268 12.65 -12.88 9.63
N ALA A 269 13.14 -11.86 10.31
CA ALA A 269 12.52 -11.30 11.52
C ALA A 269 11.70 -10.05 11.17
N GLU A 270 10.43 -10.02 11.55
CA GLU A 270 9.56 -8.86 11.35
C GLU A 270 9.97 -7.72 12.28
N THR A 271 10.12 -6.50 11.75
CA THR A 271 10.55 -5.33 12.54
C THR A 271 9.40 -4.60 13.22
N GLY A 272 8.16 -4.77 12.72
CA GLY A 272 7.00 -3.97 13.13
C GLY A 272 7.04 -2.51 12.67
N GLN A 273 8.04 -2.12 11.86
CA GLN A 273 8.16 -0.78 11.32
C GLN A 273 7.13 -0.54 10.21
N ASN A 274 6.43 0.60 10.29
CA ASN A 274 5.53 1.04 9.23
C ASN A 274 6.30 1.70 8.08
N PHE A 275 5.87 1.44 6.85
CA PHE A 275 6.32 2.20 5.70
C PHE A 275 5.92 3.67 5.81
N LEU A 276 6.80 4.57 5.42
CA LEU A 276 6.56 6.00 5.39
C LEU A 276 5.57 6.33 4.27
N THR A 277 4.42 6.84 4.66
CA THR A 277 3.32 7.29 3.80
C THR A 277 2.68 8.50 4.47
N ARG A 278 1.94 9.32 3.71
CA ARG A 278 1.21 10.46 4.31
C ARG A 278 0.22 10.03 5.41
N SER A 279 -0.31 8.82 5.32
CA SER A 279 -1.25 8.25 6.28
C SER A 279 -0.60 7.58 7.49
N SER A 280 0.69 7.22 7.43
CA SER A 280 1.43 6.59 8.53
C SER A 280 2.23 7.59 9.38
N LEU A 281 2.19 8.88 9.03
CA LEU A 281 2.79 9.94 9.83
C LEU A 281 2.12 10.03 11.21
N ASN A 282 2.92 10.30 12.24
CA ASN A 282 2.47 10.38 13.62
C ASN A 282 1.77 11.73 13.91
N ILE A 283 0.67 11.97 13.21
CA ILE A 283 -0.13 13.19 13.32
C ILE A 283 -1.32 12.88 14.23
N PRO A 284 -1.48 13.56 15.38
CA PRO A 284 -2.61 13.32 16.26
C PRO A 284 -3.94 13.60 15.55
N GLU A 285 -5.03 13.01 16.05
CA GLU A 285 -6.36 13.30 15.52
C GLU A 285 -6.66 14.79 15.58
N ARG A 286 -7.31 15.31 14.52
CA ARG A 286 -7.67 16.71 14.45
C ARG A 286 -8.69 17.04 15.55
N PRO A 287 -8.42 18.03 16.42
CA PRO A 287 -9.38 18.43 17.45
C PRO A 287 -10.73 18.81 16.83
N ALA A 288 -11.82 18.32 17.41
CA ALA A 288 -13.17 18.76 17.09
C ALA A 288 -13.52 20.07 17.83
N PHE A 289 -14.34 20.91 17.21
CA PHE A 289 -14.89 22.09 17.88
C PHE A 289 -16.19 21.72 18.60
N GLU A 290 -16.28 22.09 19.87
CA GLU A 290 -17.47 21.89 20.71
C GLU A 290 -18.04 23.25 21.09
N TYR A 291 -19.32 23.47 20.79
CA TYR A 291 -20.04 24.68 21.16
C TYR A 291 -20.25 24.76 22.67
N ALA A 292 -20.41 25.98 23.20
CA ALA A 292 -20.80 26.15 24.58
C ALA A 292 -22.20 25.58 24.85
N ASP A 293 -22.32 24.78 25.91
CA ASP A 293 -23.60 24.29 26.39
C ASP A 293 -24.31 25.40 27.20
N VAL A 294 -25.48 25.81 26.73
CA VAL A 294 -26.30 26.85 27.34
C VAL A 294 -27.75 26.39 27.35
N ASN A 295 -28.43 26.63 28.46
CA ASN A 295 -29.86 26.40 28.57
C ASN A 295 -30.61 27.47 27.77
N TRP A 296 -31.12 27.09 26.59
CA TRP A 296 -31.90 27.98 25.74
C TRP A 296 -33.32 28.10 26.27
N PRO A 297 -33.81 29.30 26.62
CA PRO A 297 -35.16 29.48 27.10
C PRO A 297 -36.16 29.23 25.96
N GLU A 298 -37.35 28.73 26.30
CA GLU A 298 -38.44 28.48 25.37
C GLU A 298 -39.56 29.50 25.56
N PHE A 299 -40.08 30.05 24.46
CA PHE A 299 -41.19 30.99 24.52
C PHE A 299 -42.51 30.25 24.81
N TYR A 300 -43.21 30.69 25.84
CA TYR A 300 -44.55 30.19 26.18
C TYR A 300 -45.58 31.34 26.19
N PHE A 301 -46.74 31.09 25.60
CA PHE A 301 -47.90 31.98 25.68
C PHE A 301 -49.17 31.13 25.81
N ASP A 302 -50.05 31.46 26.76
CA ASP A 302 -51.27 30.70 27.00
C ASP A 302 -52.31 30.95 25.89
N ASP A 303 -52.28 30.12 24.85
CA ASP A 303 -53.21 30.19 23.74
C ASP A 303 -54.67 29.88 24.13
N ASN A 304 -54.94 29.35 25.33
CA ASN A 304 -56.31 29.15 25.82
C ASN A 304 -57.03 30.48 26.11
N THR A 305 -56.27 31.57 26.30
CA THR A 305 -56.81 32.92 26.46
C THR A 305 -57.34 33.52 25.16
N LYS A 306 -57.12 32.85 24.02
CA LYS A 306 -57.57 33.32 22.71
C LYS A 306 -59.09 33.47 22.68
N PRO A 307 -59.61 34.66 22.33
CA PRO A 307 -61.05 34.87 22.20
C PRO A 307 -61.66 33.86 21.22
N ARG A 308 -62.85 33.35 21.54
CA ARG A 308 -63.59 32.43 20.68
C ARG A 308 -64.51 33.21 19.74
N TYR A 309 -64.54 32.81 18.47
CA TYR A 309 -65.43 33.42 17.49
C TYR A 309 -66.89 33.20 17.91
N PRO A 310 -67.73 34.25 17.96
CA PRO A 310 -69.13 34.11 18.34
C PRO A 310 -69.86 33.26 17.31
N SER A 311 -70.55 32.21 17.77
CA SER A 311 -71.33 31.36 16.87
C SER A 311 -72.58 32.08 16.39
N LYS A 312 -72.90 31.92 15.10
CA LYS A 312 -74.15 32.43 14.55
C LYS A 312 -75.33 31.75 15.26
N PRO A 313 -76.37 32.50 15.70
CA PRO A 313 -77.58 31.90 16.26
C PRO A 313 -78.16 30.86 15.30
N LEU A 314 -78.59 29.73 15.84
CA LEU A 314 -79.23 28.66 15.07
C LEU A 314 -80.73 28.95 14.94
N TYR A 315 -81.27 28.79 13.74
CA TYR A 315 -82.71 28.94 13.53
C TYR A 315 -83.47 27.81 14.25
N PRO A 316 -84.53 28.10 15.02
CA PRO A 316 -85.32 27.07 15.71
C PRO A 316 -85.94 26.08 14.73
N THR A 317 -86.13 24.84 15.17
CA THR A 317 -86.76 23.80 14.34
C THR A 317 -88.26 23.83 14.55
N GLU A 318 -89.03 23.95 13.47
CA GLU A 318 -90.49 23.94 13.55
C GLU A 318 -91.00 22.58 14.05
N PRO A 319 -91.92 22.56 15.04
CA PRO A 319 -92.53 21.32 15.51
C PRO A 319 -93.27 20.60 14.38
N SER A 320 -93.12 19.28 14.32
CA SER A 320 -93.83 18.48 13.32
C SER A 320 -95.28 18.22 13.75
N LYS A 321 -96.23 18.43 12.83
CA LYS A 321 -97.65 18.17 13.09
C LYS A 321 -97.92 16.68 13.31
N PRO A 322 -98.59 16.27 14.41
CA PRO A 322 -98.97 14.88 14.63
C PRO A 322 -99.85 14.35 13.50
N ARG A 323 -99.57 13.13 13.04
CA ARG A 323 -100.37 12.46 12.00
C ARG A 323 -101.40 11.56 12.64
N PRO A 324 -102.70 11.62 12.27
CA PRO A 324 -103.74 10.75 12.85
C PRO A 324 -103.40 9.26 12.78
N GLN A 325 -102.77 8.83 11.69
CA GLN A 325 -102.39 7.44 11.45
C GLN A 325 -101.42 6.90 12.51
N SER A 326 -100.55 7.76 13.07
CA SER A 326 -99.60 7.38 14.13
C SER A 326 -100.30 7.01 15.45
N TYR A 327 -101.56 7.40 15.62
CA TYR A 327 -102.38 7.13 16.81
C TYR A 327 -103.46 6.07 16.55
N ALA A 328 -103.63 5.66 15.29
CA ALA A 328 -104.59 4.63 14.90
C ALA A 328 -104.11 3.25 15.36
N ARG A 329 -105.02 2.47 15.96
CA ARG A 329 -104.76 1.09 16.40
C ARG A 329 -105.54 0.09 15.54
N LYS A 330 -104.88 -0.98 15.10
CA LYS A 330 -105.56 -2.11 14.45
C LYS A 330 -106.48 -2.81 15.45
N ILE A 331 -107.75 -2.98 15.09
CA ILE A 331 -108.78 -3.58 15.96
C ILE A 331 -109.02 -5.01 15.49
N SER A 332 -108.83 -5.98 16.38
CA SER A 332 -109.00 -7.41 16.07
C SER A 332 -110.46 -7.83 16.16
N TRP A 333 -110.85 -8.88 15.44
CA TRP A 333 -112.26 -9.29 15.28
C TRP A 333 -112.98 -9.57 16.62
N TYR A 334 -112.31 -10.19 17.60
CA TYR A 334 -112.89 -10.48 18.92
C TYR A 334 -113.07 -9.23 19.79
N GLN A 335 -112.50 -8.09 19.40
CA GLN A 335 -112.67 -6.79 20.10
C GLN A 335 -113.87 -6.01 19.58
N PHE A 336 -114.76 -6.63 18.79
CA PHE A 336 -115.90 -6.00 18.16
C PHE A 336 -116.75 -5.17 19.13
N PHE A 337 -117.14 -5.74 20.29
CA PHE A 337 -117.94 -5.04 21.30
C PHE A 337 -117.21 -3.85 21.97
N SER A 338 -115.87 -3.79 21.87
CA SER A 338 -115.04 -2.69 22.39
C SER A 338 -114.50 -1.75 21.31
N ARG A 339 -114.81 -1.99 20.03
CA ARG A 339 -114.27 -1.26 18.87
C ARG A 339 -114.45 0.25 19.02
N ASN A 340 -115.66 0.69 19.36
CA ASN A 340 -115.98 2.10 19.50
C ASN A 340 -115.20 2.77 20.65
N ARG A 341 -114.96 2.05 21.74
CA ARG A 341 -114.15 2.54 22.87
C ARG A 341 -112.68 2.70 22.46
N ILE A 342 -112.13 1.74 21.73
CA ILE A 342 -110.74 1.79 21.24
C ILE A 342 -110.55 2.93 20.24
N LEU A 343 -111.49 3.11 19.30
CA LEU A 343 -111.44 4.22 18.35
C LEU A 343 -111.52 5.59 19.05
N LYS A 344 -112.40 5.72 20.07
CA LYS A 344 -112.49 6.93 20.89
C LYS A 344 -111.20 7.21 21.66
N ASP A 345 -110.51 6.19 22.17
CA ASP A 345 -109.23 6.35 22.87
C ASP A 345 -108.08 6.78 21.94
N CYS A 346 -107.97 6.15 20.76
CA CYS A 346 -107.04 6.57 19.71
C CYS A 346 -107.27 8.03 19.28
N GLN A 347 -108.54 8.39 19.08
CA GLN A 347 -108.94 9.76 18.75
C GLN A 347 -108.56 10.73 19.88
N ARG A 348 -108.83 10.37 21.13
CA ARG A 348 -108.47 11.18 22.31
C ARG A 348 -106.96 11.39 22.41
N ARG A 349 -106.12 10.36 22.17
CA ARG A 349 -104.66 10.49 22.19
C ARG A 349 -104.15 11.40 21.07
N TYR A 350 -104.75 11.32 19.87
CA TYR A 350 -104.45 12.23 18.77
C TYR A 350 -104.85 13.68 19.09
N GLU A 351 -106.01 13.90 19.70
CA GLU A 351 -106.47 15.22 20.14
C GLU A 351 -105.56 15.83 21.21
N ILE A 352 -105.08 15.02 22.17
CA ILE A 352 -104.08 15.45 23.15
C ILE A 352 -102.76 15.82 22.45
N ALA A 353 -102.28 15.01 21.51
CA ALA A 353 -101.07 15.32 20.75
C ALA A 353 -101.21 16.58 19.88
N LEU A 354 -102.41 16.84 19.34
CA LEU A 354 -102.72 18.09 18.64
C LEU A 354 -102.68 19.29 19.59
N LEU A 355 -103.12 19.12 20.84
CA LEU A 355 -103.03 20.17 21.86
C LEU A 355 -101.57 20.45 22.24
N ASP A 356 -100.77 19.42 22.47
CA ASP A 356 -99.32 19.52 22.71
C ASP A 356 -98.58 20.17 21.53
N TYR A 357 -98.94 19.82 20.29
CA TYR A 357 -98.41 20.47 19.09
C TYR A 357 -98.74 21.97 19.02
N LYS A 358 -99.96 22.37 19.41
CA LYS A 358 -100.35 23.79 19.45
C LYS A 358 -99.53 24.57 20.49
N LEU A 359 -99.33 23.98 21.67
CA LEU A 359 -98.47 24.57 22.70
C LEU A 359 -97.02 24.71 22.19
N LYS A 360 -96.48 23.68 21.55
CA LYS A 360 -95.14 23.72 20.93
C LYS A 360 -95.03 24.74 19.79
N LEU A 361 -96.10 25.02 19.05
CA LEU A 361 -96.13 26.08 18.03
C LEU A 361 -96.05 27.47 18.67
N GLU A 362 -96.70 27.67 19.81
CA GLU A 362 -96.60 28.91 20.58
C GLU A 362 -95.17 29.09 21.11
N GLU A 363 -94.57 28.04 21.69
CA GLU A 363 -93.15 28.02 22.11
C GLU A 363 -92.19 28.28 20.94
N TYR A 364 -92.45 27.69 19.77
CA TYR A 364 -91.65 27.91 18.56
C TYR A 364 -91.71 29.37 18.09
N ALA A 365 -92.88 30.01 18.13
CA ALA A 365 -93.01 31.42 17.75
C ALA A 365 -92.16 32.32 18.68
N GLU A 366 -92.18 32.05 19.99
CA GLU A 366 -91.30 32.75 20.94
C GLU A 366 -89.81 32.51 20.67
N ASP A 367 -89.44 31.28 20.32
CA ASP A 367 -88.05 30.94 20.00
C ASP A 367 -87.57 31.56 18.69
N VAL A 368 -88.45 31.74 17.70
CA VAL A 368 -88.19 32.49 16.46
C VAL A 368 -87.93 33.96 16.77
N ASP A 369 -88.72 34.57 17.66
CA ASP A 369 -88.50 35.95 18.10
C ASP A 369 -87.16 36.09 18.85
N LYS A 370 -86.84 35.17 19.77
CA LYS A 370 -85.53 35.10 20.44
C LYS A 370 -84.38 34.94 19.44
N TYR A 371 -84.57 34.16 18.37
CA TYR A 371 -83.59 34.01 17.30
C TYR A 371 -83.32 35.33 16.58
N TYR A 372 -84.34 36.06 16.14
CA TYR A 372 -84.14 37.32 15.44
C TYR A 372 -83.52 38.40 16.33
N GLN A 373 -83.86 38.44 17.62
CA GLN A 373 -83.20 39.32 18.59
C GLN A 373 -81.70 38.99 18.74
N ARG A 374 -81.34 37.71 18.89
CA ARG A 374 -79.94 37.27 18.93
C ARG A 374 -79.20 37.51 17.61
N LEU A 375 -79.87 37.32 16.48
CA LEU A 375 -79.31 37.56 15.15
C LEU A 375 -79.00 39.04 14.93
N ALA A 376 -79.87 39.95 15.40
CA ALA A 376 -79.64 41.39 15.35
C ALA A 376 -78.45 41.82 16.22
N GLN A 377 -78.18 41.12 17.33
CA GLN A 377 -77.02 41.37 18.21
C GLN A 377 -75.71 40.74 17.70
N HIS A 378 -75.78 39.73 16.84
CA HIS A 378 -74.60 39.00 16.37
C HIS A 378 -73.50 39.88 15.74
N PRO A 379 -73.79 40.89 14.88
CA PRO A 379 -72.76 41.79 14.38
C PRO A 379 -71.99 42.54 15.48
N THR A 380 -72.66 42.89 16.58
CA THR A 380 -72.03 43.54 17.74
C THR A 380 -71.08 42.57 18.45
N TRP A 381 -71.50 41.32 18.65
CA TRP A 381 -70.62 40.28 19.22
C TRP A 381 -69.38 40.02 18.36
N VAL A 382 -69.53 40.05 17.02
CA VAL A 382 -68.40 39.91 16.09
C VAL A 382 -67.42 41.08 16.24
N LYS A 383 -67.90 42.33 16.30
CA LYS A 383 -67.04 43.50 16.54
C LYS A 383 -66.31 43.45 17.88
N GLU A 384 -66.99 43.04 18.94
CA GLU A 384 -66.37 42.85 20.26
C GLU A 384 -65.30 41.74 20.24
N TYR A 385 -65.57 40.65 19.52
CA TYR A 385 -64.60 39.59 19.30
C TYR A 385 -63.37 40.09 18.54
N GLU A 386 -63.54 40.84 17.45
CA GLU A 386 -62.44 41.40 16.67
C GLU A 386 -61.56 42.31 17.53
N ALA A 387 -62.17 43.19 18.34
CA ALA A 387 -61.44 44.05 19.27
C ALA A 387 -60.67 43.24 20.33
N LYS A 388 -61.28 42.19 20.88
CA LYS A 388 -60.60 41.27 21.82
C LYS A 388 -59.46 40.50 21.15
N LEU A 389 -59.64 40.07 19.91
CA LEU A 389 -58.63 39.34 19.13
C LEU A 389 -57.41 40.22 18.86
N ILE A 390 -57.62 41.47 18.43
CA ILE A 390 -56.54 42.44 18.21
C ILE A 390 -55.74 42.67 19.50
N ARG A 391 -56.42 42.86 20.64
CA ARG A 391 -55.75 43.01 21.94
C ARG A 391 -54.94 41.77 22.30
N TRP A 392 -55.54 40.58 22.17
CA TRP A 392 -54.86 39.32 22.43
C TRP A 392 -53.62 39.12 21.53
N GLN A 393 -53.71 39.48 20.25
CA GLN A 393 -52.58 39.44 19.32
C GLN A 393 -51.47 40.40 19.76
N ALA A 394 -51.83 41.63 20.13
CA ALA A 394 -50.88 42.62 20.64
C ALA A 394 -50.21 42.15 21.95
N ASP A 395 -50.96 41.52 22.86
CA ASP A 395 -50.41 40.96 24.11
C ASP A 395 -49.43 39.81 23.82
N LYS A 396 -49.75 38.95 22.86
CA LYS A 396 -48.86 37.87 22.40
C LYS A 396 -47.58 38.42 21.77
N GLU A 397 -47.70 39.42 20.90
CA GLU A 397 -46.56 40.10 20.28
C GLU A 397 -45.67 40.80 21.33
N ASN A 398 -46.27 41.53 22.26
CA ASN A 398 -45.56 42.18 23.36
C ASN A 398 -44.84 41.16 24.26
N SER A 399 -45.48 40.03 24.57
CA SER A 399 -44.88 38.95 25.37
C SER A 399 -43.70 38.31 24.62
N MET A 400 -43.85 38.08 23.32
CA MET A 400 -42.78 37.57 22.45
C MET A 400 -41.60 38.55 22.38
N GLU A 401 -41.87 39.85 22.24
CA GLU A 401 -40.81 40.86 22.20
C GLU A 401 -40.09 40.97 23.55
N ASN A 402 -40.84 40.91 24.65
CA ASN A 402 -40.27 40.88 26.01
C ASN A 402 -39.37 39.64 26.23
N PHE A 403 -39.82 38.46 25.79
CA PHE A 403 -39.04 37.23 25.82
C PHE A 403 -37.75 37.37 24.99
N LYS A 404 -37.84 37.91 23.78
CA LYS A 404 -36.68 38.14 22.90
C LYS A 404 -35.68 39.10 23.53
N GLN A 405 -36.13 40.22 24.07
CA GLN A 405 -35.26 41.28 24.60
C GLN A 405 -34.62 40.93 25.94
N ASN A 406 -35.26 40.08 26.73
CA ASN A 406 -34.79 39.73 28.07
C ASN A 406 -34.19 38.31 28.10
N GLU A 407 -35.04 37.29 28.07
CA GLU A 407 -34.64 35.90 28.30
C GLU A 407 -33.71 35.40 27.17
N TRP A 408 -34.15 35.51 25.92
CA TRP A 408 -33.37 35.03 24.77
C TRP A 408 -32.07 35.82 24.61
N LYS A 409 -32.11 37.14 24.76
CA LYS A 409 -30.92 38.01 24.62
C LYS A 409 -29.89 37.72 25.71
N GLU A 410 -30.32 37.46 26.94
CA GLU A 410 -29.42 37.09 28.02
C GLU A 410 -28.80 35.70 27.78
N ALA A 411 -29.59 34.71 27.36
CA ALA A 411 -29.07 33.39 26.99
C ALA A 411 -28.07 33.48 25.82
N LEU A 412 -28.37 34.29 24.79
CA LEU A 412 -27.46 34.55 23.67
C LEU A 412 -26.16 35.20 24.15
N ARG A 413 -26.23 36.16 25.07
CA ARG A 413 -25.05 36.82 25.65
C ARG A 413 -24.19 35.82 26.43
N GLN A 414 -24.81 34.94 27.22
CA GLN A 414 -24.12 33.87 27.95
C GLN A 414 -23.47 32.88 26.99
N PHE A 415 -24.18 32.45 25.94
CA PHE A 415 -23.64 31.61 24.89
C PHE A 415 -22.43 32.27 24.22
N GLN A 416 -22.54 33.52 23.78
CA GLN A 416 -21.42 34.23 23.15
C GLN A 416 -20.20 34.34 24.07
N TYR A 417 -20.41 34.59 25.36
CA TYR A 417 -19.33 34.65 26.34
C TYR A 417 -18.63 33.30 26.54
N LEU A 418 -19.41 32.23 26.74
CA LEU A 418 -18.88 30.88 26.95
C LEU A 418 -18.27 30.30 25.67
N ASP A 419 -18.90 30.52 24.51
CA ASP A 419 -18.44 30.05 23.21
C ASP A 419 -17.15 30.76 22.79
N ALA A 420 -16.97 32.05 23.14
CA ALA A 420 -15.69 32.73 22.97
C ALA A 420 -14.56 32.04 23.75
N ALA A 421 -14.84 31.57 24.97
CA ALA A 421 -13.87 30.78 25.75
C ALA A 421 -13.62 29.40 25.12
N GLN A 422 -14.65 28.70 24.62
CA GLN A 422 -14.49 27.43 23.92
C GLN A 422 -13.70 27.58 22.62
N LYS A 423 -13.97 28.62 21.83
CA LYS A 423 -13.21 28.98 20.63
C LYS A 423 -11.75 29.22 20.95
N LYS A 424 -11.44 29.92 22.05
CA LYS A 424 -10.06 30.14 22.48
C LYS A 424 -9.35 28.82 22.87
N LYS A 425 -10.04 27.92 23.58
CA LYS A 425 -9.53 26.57 23.89
C LYS A 425 -9.29 25.74 22.63
N TYR A 426 -10.25 25.72 21.70
CA TYR A 426 -10.12 25.04 20.42
C TYR A 426 -8.96 25.60 19.59
N GLN A 427 -8.83 26.92 19.49
CA GLN A 427 -7.72 27.57 18.79
C GLN A 427 -6.36 27.16 19.35
N ALA A 428 -6.23 27.08 20.69
CA ALA A 428 -5.01 26.60 21.33
C ALA A 428 -4.72 25.13 20.97
N LYS A 429 -5.72 24.23 21.07
CA LYS A 429 -5.58 22.81 20.68
C LYS A 429 -5.23 22.67 19.19
N PHE A 430 -5.92 23.40 18.33
CA PHE A 430 -5.71 23.38 16.89
C PHE A 430 -4.34 23.92 16.51
N ALA A 431 -3.84 24.97 17.16
CA ALA A 431 -2.50 25.50 16.90
C ALA A 431 -1.41 24.46 17.24
N VAL A 432 -1.54 23.75 18.36
CA VAL A 432 -0.64 22.64 18.72
C VAL A 432 -0.71 21.54 17.67
N TRP A 433 -1.92 21.09 17.32
CA TRP A 433 -2.13 20.08 16.28
C TRP A 433 -1.52 20.49 14.92
N ASP A 434 -1.75 21.73 14.47
CA ASP A 434 -1.25 22.23 13.19
C ASP A 434 0.29 22.35 13.19
N SER A 435 0.90 22.69 14.34
CA SER A 435 2.35 22.68 14.46
C SER A 435 2.95 21.27 14.31
N ILE A 436 2.36 20.26 14.96
CA ILE A 436 2.82 18.87 14.86
C ILE A 436 2.63 18.37 13.42
N ARG A 437 1.45 18.61 12.86
CA ARG A 437 1.11 18.24 11.47
C ARG A 437 2.09 18.82 10.46
N LYS A 438 2.45 20.11 10.59
CA LYS A 438 3.40 20.76 9.70
C LYS A 438 4.79 20.14 9.79
N VAL A 439 5.31 19.94 11.00
CA VAL A 439 6.63 19.32 11.21
C VAL A 439 6.68 17.92 10.62
N GLU A 440 5.66 17.09 10.85
CA GLU A 440 5.63 15.72 10.30
C GLU A 440 5.53 15.72 8.76
N LEU A 441 4.75 16.63 8.17
CA LEU A 441 4.67 16.76 6.71
C LEU A 441 5.97 17.29 6.09
N GLU A 442 6.64 18.24 6.75
CA GLU A 442 7.94 18.77 6.32
C GLU A 442 9.04 17.70 6.40
N ARG A 443 9.06 16.89 7.46
CA ARG A 443 9.96 15.74 7.58
C ARG A 443 9.74 14.73 6.46
N TYR A 444 8.48 14.38 6.18
CA TYR A 444 8.15 13.46 5.09
C TYR A 444 8.55 14.03 3.72
N ALA A 445 8.30 15.32 3.48
CA ALA A 445 8.73 16.01 2.26
C ALA A 445 10.25 15.97 2.09
N LEU A 446 11.02 16.20 3.16
CA LEU A 446 12.48 16.13 3.13
C LEU A 446 12.97 14.71 2.77
N VAL A 447 12.36 13.66 3.32
CA VAL A 447 12.68 12.28 2.96
C VAL A 447 12.44 12.04 1.46
N LEU A 448 11.33 12.54 0.90
CA LEU A 448 11.05 12.42 -0.53
C LEU A 448 12.09 13.16 -1.38
N GLU A 449 12.45 14.39 -1.03
CA GLU A 449 13.45 15.19 -1.74
C GLU A 449 14.84 14.54 -1.68
N ASN A 450 15.25 14.02 -0.52
CA ASN A 450 16.49 13.28 -0.33
C ASN A 450 16.57 12.02 -1.21
N LEU A 451 15.44 11.35 -1.43
CA LEU A 451 15.30 10.24 -2.37
C LEU A 451 15.11 10.71 -3.83
N GLY A 452 15.18 12.01 -4.11
CA GLY A 452 15.03 12.60 -5.43
C GLY A 452 13.62 12.43 -6.00
N PHE A 453 12.59 12.52 -5.16
CA PHE A 453 11.18 12.68 -5.54
C PHE A 453 10.73 14.13 -5.27
N PRO A 454 9.69 14.62 -5.97
CA PRO A 454 9.02 15.87 -5.57
C PRO A 454 8.43 15.77 -4.16
N ALA A 455 8.48 16.86 -3.40
CA ALA A 455 8.01 16.93 -2.00
C ALA A 455 6.53 16.54 -1.79
N ASP A 456 5.69 16.73 -2.81
CA ASP A 456 4.26 16.42 -2.79
C ASP A 456 3.91 15.10 -3.49
N ALA A 457 4.91 14.36 -3.97
CA ALA A 457 4.71 13.13 -4.70
C ALA A 457 4.08 12.01 -3.84
N ASN A 458 3.34 11.13 -4.51
CA ASN A 458 2.92 9.84 -3.95
C ASN A 458 3.57 8.71 -4.77
N PRO A 459 4.87 8.44 -4.55
CA PRO A 459 5.60 7.47 -5.34
C PRO A 459 5.07 6.05 -5.09
N HIS A 460 5.07 5.21 -6.12
CA HIS A 460 4.69 3.79 -6.00
C HIS A 460 5.85 2.96 -5.41
N PHE A 461 6.28 3.34 -4.21
CA PHE A 461 7.44 2.79 -3.51
C PHE A 461 7.10 2.49 -2.06
N TYR A 462 7.67 1.42 -1.52
CA TYR A 462 7.75 1.22 -0.08
C TYR A 462 8.94 2.03 0.43
N ILE A 463 8.66 3.07 1.21
CA ILE A 463 9.68 3.95 1.78
C ILE A 463 9.89 3.57 3.24
N ILE A 464 11.14 3.37 3.63
CA ILE A 464 11.54 3.06 5.01
C ILE A 464 12.63 4.01 5.47
N ALA A 465 12.65 4.29 6.77
CA ALA A 465 13.80 4.88 7.44
C ALA A 465 14.62 3.72 8.04
N GLY A 466 15.78 3.43 7.48
CA GLY A 466 16.65 2.37 7.98
C GLY A 466 17.51 2.85 9.15
N THR A 467 17.98 1.93 9.96
CA THR A 467 18.98 2.18 11.02
C THR A 467 20.28 1.44 10.74
N ASP A 468 20.19 0.27 10.11
CA ASP A 468 21.32 -0.64 9.93
C ASP A 468 21.47 -1.07 8.47
N LEU A 469 22.70 -1.42 8.10
CA LEU A 469 23.00 -2.08 6.83
C LEU A 469 22.75 -3.59 6.96
N GLY A 470 22.49 -4.25 5.84
CA GLY A 470 22.24 -5.69 5.81
C GLY A 470 21.12 -6.06 4.87
N TRP A 471 20.54 -7.24 5.10
CA TRP A 471 19.40 -7.72 4.33
C TRP A 471 18.10 -7.14 4.88
N ILE A 472 17.32 -6.61 3.95
CA ILE A 472 16.00 -6.04 4.18
C ILE A 472 15.03 -6.73 3.22
N ASN A 473 13.83 -7.01 3.71
CA ASN A 473 12.80 -7.69 2.94
C ASN A 473 11.44 -7.01 3.17
N VAL A 474 10.69 -6.77 2.09
CA VAL A 474 9.37 -6.15 2.13
C VAL A 474 8.34 -7.17 1.70
N ASP A 475 7.73 -7.81 2.69
CA ASP A 475 6.92 -9.00 2.50
C ASP A 475 5.62 -8.91 3.28
N ARG A 476 4.71 -9.85 3.05
CA ARG A 476 3.57 -10.06 3.93
C ARG A 476 3.46 -11.52 4.33
N PHE A 477 2.88 -11.75 5.50
CA PHE A 477 2.52 -13.11 5.88
C PHE A 477 1.41 -13.64 4.99
N ARG A 478 1.66 -14.81 4.45
CA ARG A 478 0.65 -15.48 3.66
C ARG A 478 -0.45 -16.05 4.54
N LYS A 479 -1.69 -15.71 4.21
CA LYS A 479 -2.88 -16.30 4.83
C LYS A 479 -3.10 -17.70 4.26
N LEU A 480 -2.69 -18.71 5.03
CA LEU A 480 -2.83 -20.11 4.64
C LEU A 480 -3.74 -20.87 5.63
N PRO A 481 -5.01 -21.14 5.26
CA PRO A 481 -5.93 -21.93 6.08
C PRO A 481 -5.39 -23.34 6.37
N GLU A 482 -5.66 -23.90 7.55
CA GLU A 482 -5.10 -25.20 7.96
C GLU A 482 -5.45 -26.34 7.00
N ASN A 483 -6.66 -26.35 6.44
CA ASN A 483 -7.10 -27.36 5.47
C ASN A 483 -6.42 -27.25 4.10
N GLU A 484 -5.64 -26.19 3.86
CA GLU A 484 -4.87 -25.97 2.63
C GLU A 484 -3.37 -26.15 2.84
N ARG A 485 -2.94 -26.52 4.06
CA ARG A 485 -1.54 -26.80 4.40
C ARG A 485 -1.17 -28.23 4.05
N PHE A 486 -0.04 -28.42 3.38
CA PHE A 486 0.55 -29.74 3.17
C PHE A 486 2.07 -29.63 3.00
N GLU A 487 2.77 -30.76 2.99
CA GLU A 487 4.21 -30.85 2.80
C GLU A 487 4.50 -31.75 1.58
N ILE A 488 5.61 -31.50 0.90
CA ILE A 488 6.08 -32.30 -0.23
C ILE A 488 7.37 -33.00 0.17
N ILE A 489 7.47 -34.28 -0.15
CA ILE A 489 8.70 -35.06 -0.07
C ILE A 489 9.29 -35.19 -1.47
N ALA A 490 10.47 -34.66 -1.70
CA ALA A 490 11.20 -34.86 -2.94
C ALA A 490 12.23 -35.98 -2.75
N THR A 491 12.18 -37.00 -3.60
CA THR A 491 13.15 -38.11 -3.62
C THR A 491 14.13 -37.90 -4.77
N LEU A 492 15.40 -38.13 -4.50
CA LEU A 492 16.49 -38.03 -5.48
C LEU A 492 17.19 -39.38 -5.63
N PRO A 493 17.87 -39.63 -6.77
CA PRO A 493 18.56 -40.91 -6.99
C PRO A 493 19.80 -41.08 -6.10
N GLU A 494 20.38 -39.98 -5.66
CA GLU A 494 21.56 -39.88 -4.80
C GLU A 494 21.45 -38.56 -4.04
N VAL A 495 22.00 -38.53 -2.82
CA VAL A 495 22.08 -37.31 -2.00
C VAL A 495 23.52 -36.86 -1.91
N ASP A 496 23.74 -35.59 -2.16
CA ASP A 496 25.04 -34.92 -2.16
C ASP A 496 25.07 -33.85 -1.06
N GLN A 497 26.21 -33.62 -0.42
CA GLN A 497 26.29 -32.62 0.66
C GLN A 497 26.18 -31.18 0.13
N GLU A 498 26.48 -30.96 -1.15
CA GLU A 498 26.44 -29.65 -1.79
C GLU A 498 25.19 -29.43 -2.66
N GLU A 499 24.18 -30.30 -2.55
CA GLU A 499 22.96 -30.11 -3.32
C GLU A 499 22.05 -29.03 -2.73
N GLN A 500 21.50 -28.22 -3.63
CA GLN A 500 20.55 -27.17 -3.29
C GLN A 500 19.18 -27.57 -3.79
N ILE A 501 18.19 -27.61 -2.89
CA ILE A 501 16.82 -27.97 -3.24
C ILE A 501 15.81 -27.02 -2.60
N MET A 502 14.91 -26.52 -3.44
CA MET A 502 13.89 -25.57 -3.05
C MET A 502 12.54 -25.86 -3.70
N ALA A 503 11.49 -25.42 -3.02
CA ALA A 503 10.16 -25.31 -3.57
C ALA A 503 9.89 -23.85 -3.95
N ILE A 504 9.57 -23.63 -5.22
CA ILE A 504 9.26 -22.33 -5.81
C ILE A 504 7.76 -22.27 -6.06
N LEU A 505 7.14 -21.17 -5.66
CA LEU A 505 5.70 -20.96 -5.73
C LEU A 505 5.40 -19.74 -6.61
N PRO A 506 5.38 -19.88 -7.95
CA PRO A 506 5.32 -18.74 -8.89
C PRO A 506 4.21 -17.74 -8.59
N ARG A 507 3.00 -18.25 -8.29
CA ARG A 507 1.82 -17.41 -8.01
C ARG A 507 1.98 -16.52 -6.79
N SER A 508 2.64 -17.02 -5.76
CA SER A 508 2.79 -16.36 -4.45
C SER A 508 4.14 -15.68 -4.29
N LYS A 509 5.00 -15.72 -5.32
CA LYS A 509 6.35 -15.16 -5.28
C LYS A 509 7.14 -15.66 -4.08
N SER A 510 6.97 -16.92 -3.72
CA SER A 510 7.62 -17.50 -2.56
C SER A 510 8.64 -18.55 -2.99
N MET A 511 9.79 -18.57 -2.33
CA MET A 511 10.79 -19.62 -2.47
C MET A 511 11.21 -20.11 -1.10
N VAL A 512 11.16 -21.43 -0.90
CA VAL A 512 11.52 -22.04 0.38
C VAL A 512 12.54 -23.15 0.17
N GLN A 513 13.55 -23.19 1.03
CA GLN A 513 14.49 -24.30 1.09
C GLN A 513 13.75 -25.56 1.54
N MET A 514 14.06 -26.70 0.93
CA MET A 514 13.62 -28.00 1.45
C MET A 514 14.69 -28.55 2.38
N MET A 515 14.27 -29.12 3.50
CA MET A 515 15.17 -29.63 4.52
C MET A 515 15.43 -31.11 4.31
N HIS A 516 16.67 -31.56 4.51
CA HIS A 516 16.99 -32.99 4.50
C HIS A 516 16.10 -33.73 5.51
N TYR A 517 15.53 -34.86 5.11
CA TYR A 517 14.57 -35.60 5.92
C TYR A 517 14.98 -37.05 6.20
N LYS A 518 15.18 -37.86 5.15
CA LYS A 518 15.59 -39.28 5.21
C LYS A 518 16.50 -39.58 4.03
N GLU A 519 17.35 -40.62 4.12
CA GLU A 519 18.35 -41.07 3.13
C GLU A 519 18.40 -40.27 1.82
N LEU A 520 17.46 -40.50 0.92
CA LEU A 520 17.43 -39.91 -0.43
C LEU A 520 16.34 -38.86 -0.63
N SER A 521 15.94 -38.15 0.43
CA SER A 521 14.73 -37.31 0.40
C SER A 521 14.80 -36.03 1.22
N TYR A 522 14.15 -35.02 0.68
CA TYR A 522 13.98 -33.70 1.27
C TYR A 522 12.51 -33.42 1.51
N LYS A 523 12.23 -32.66 2.55
CA LYS A 523 10.88 -32.29 2.95
C LYS A 523 10.73 -30.78 2.95
N SER A 524 9.65 -30.29 2.35
CA SER A 524 9.32 -28.87 2.38
C SER A 524 8.82 -28.45 3.77
N LEU A 525 8.86 -27.14 4.03
CA LEU A 525 7.96 -26.53 5.01
C LEU A 525 6.49 -26.70 4.58
N THR A 526 5.58 -26.13 5.38
CA THR A 526 4.17 -26.11 5.00
C THR A 526 3.92 -25.24 3.76
N LEU A 527 3.34 -25.86 2.74
CA LEU A 527 3.02 -25.28 1.43
C LEU A 527 1.50 -25.23 1.17
N PRO A 528 1.02 -24.41 0.22
CA PRO A 528 -0.38 -24.34 -0.21
C PRO A 528 -0.78 -25.49 -1.16
N ARG A 529 -1.75 -26.29 -0.75
CA ARG A 529 -2.20 -27.50 -1.47
C ARG A 529 -2.76 -27.25 -2.88
N LYS A 530 -3.35 -26.07 -3.10
CA LYS A 530 -4.09 -25.75 -4.33
C LYS A 530 -3.26 -25.05 -5.41
N GLU A 531 -1.99 -24.76 -5.15
CA GLU A 531 -1.11 -24.06 -6.08
C GLU A 531 -0.15 -25.00 -6.81
N GLU A 532 0.32 -24.52 -7.95
CA GLU A 532 1.43 -25.14 -8.65
C GLU A 532 2.73 -24.78 -7.92
N ILE A 533 3.52 -25.81 -7.64
CA ILE A 533 4.78 -25.72 -6.93
C ILE A 533 5.83 -26.35 -7.84
N LEU A 534 6.88 -25.60 -8.13
CA LEU A 534 8.02 -26.10 -8.86
C LEU A 534 9.09 -26.51 -7.84
N ILE A 535 9.38 -27.80 -7.76
CA ILE A 535 10.53 -28.29 -7.02
C ILE A 535 11.74 -28.22 -7.95
N VAL A 536 12.80 -27.58 -7.50
CA VAL A 536 14.08 -27.47 -8.22
C VAL A 536 15.17 -27.97 -7.28
N ALA A 537 15.99 -28.89 -7.78
CA ALA A 537 17.23 -29.28 -7.17
C ALA A 537 18.37 -29.06 -8.15
N TYR A 538 19.52 -28.58 -7.69
CA TYR A 538 20.72 -28.46 -8.51
C TYR A 538 21.97 -28.73 -7.68
N LYS A 539 23.01 -29.17 -8.37
CA LYS A 539 24.35 -29.39 -7.82
C LYS A 539 25.39 -29.13 -8.89
N ILE A 540 26.63 -28.99 -8.45
CA ILE A 540 27.79 -29.04 -9.33
C ILE A 540 28.34 -30.45 -9.31
N GLU A 541 28.56 -31.03 -10.47
CA GLU A 541 29.21 -32.33 -10.59
C GLU A 541 30.16 -32.31 -11.80
N GLU A 542 31.42 -32.69 -11.58
CA GLU A 542 32.48 -32.66 -12.61
C GLU A 542 32.58 -31.30 -13.31
N GLY A 543 32.47 -30.20 -12.56
CA GLY A 543 32.58 -28.84 -13.10
C GLY A 543 31.33 -28.31 -13.81
N SER A 544 30.27 -29.12 -13.90
CA SER A 544 29.07 -28.81 -14.69
C SER A 544 27.83 -28.73 -13.80
N ILE A 545 26.88 -27.86 -14.19
CA ILE A 545 25.62 -27.70 -13.48
C ILE A 545 24.72 -28.89 -13.83
N LYS A 546 24.22 -29.58 -12.81
CA LYS A 546 23.14 -30.57 -12.94
C LYS A 546 21.89 -30.05 -12.28
N VAL A 547 20.77 -30.15 -12.99
CA VAL A 547 19.47 -29.66 -12.50
C VAL A 547 18.43 -30.78 -12.59
N ALA A 548 17.68 -30.95 -11.52
CA ALA A 548 16.47 -31.76 -11.48
C ALA A 548 15.29 -30.84 -11.15
N ARG A 549 14.15 -31.05 -11.80
CA ARG A 549 12.96 -30.23 -11.53
C ARG A 549 11.67 -30.99 -11.78
N SER A 550 10.63 -30.63 -11.04
CA SER A 550 9.28 -31.18 -11.20
C SER A 550 8.24 -30.12 -10.87
N LEU A 551 7.33 -29.86 -11.81
CA LEU A 551 6.16 -29.03 -11.58
C LEU A 551 5.03 -29.92 -11.05
N THR A 552 4.55 -29.61 -9.84
CA THR A 552 3.57 -30.44 -9.15
C THR A 552 2.42 -29.60 -8.59
N ARG A 553 1.28 -30.24 -8.37
CA ARG A 553 0.11 -29.64 -7.74
C ARG A 553 -0.64 -30.72 -6.97
N ASN A 554 -0.87 -30.50 -5.67
CA ASN A 554 -1.62 -31.42 -4.81
C ASN A 554 -1.03 -32.86 -4.77
N VAL A 555 0.30 -32.99 -4.77
CA VAL A 555 1.00 -34.28 -4.65
C VAL A 555 1.97 -34.24 -3.48
N GLU A 556 1.93 -35.25 -2.61
CA GLU A 556 2.73 -35.30 -1.38
C GLU A 556 4.17 -35.80 -1.61
N SER A 557 4.47 -36.38 -2.77
CA SER A 557 5.81 -36.85 -3.14
C SER A 557 6.15 -36.63 -4.61
N VAL A 558 7.42 -36.34 -4.91
CA VAL A 558 7.94 -36.22 -6.27
C VAL A 558 9.29 -36.92 -6.40
N ASP A 559 9.51 -37.60 -7.53
CA ASP A 559 10.82 -38.18 -7.87
C ASP A 559 11.54 -37.25 -8.84
N LEU A 560 12.75 -36.83 -8.47
CA LEU A 560 13.58 -35.92 -9.23
C LEU A 560 14.68 -36.68 -9.98
N LYS A 561 15.05 -36.18 -11.17
CA LYS A 561 16.12 -36.74 -11.98
C LYS A 561 17.02 -35.62 -12.51
N TYR A 562 18.31 -35.69 -12.19
CA TYR A 562 19.29 -34.73 -12.65
C TYR A 562 19.53 -34.85 -14.16
N GLN A 563 19.64 -33.69 -14.80
CA GLN A 563 20.09 -33.54 -16.17
C GLN A 563 21.19 -32.47 -16.21
N PRO A 564 22.27 -32.69 -16.98
CA PRO A 564 23.25 -31.64 -17.24
C PRO A 564 22.57 -30.42 -17.88
N MET A 565 22.95 -29.23 -17.44
CA MET A 565 22.43 -27.97 -17.96
C MET A 565 23.57 -26.98 -18.12
N LYS A 566 23.62 -26.30 -19.26
CA LYS A 566 24.60 -25.21 -19.47
C LYS A 566 24.25 -24.00 -18.61
N LEU A 567 25.24 -23.22 -18.18
CA LEU A 567 25.02 -21.97 -17.43
C LEU A 567 24.07 -21.01 -18.16
N SER A 568 24.20 -20.88 -19.48
CA SER A 568 23.32 -20.04 -20.30
C SER A 568 21.85 -20.51 -20.28
N GLU A 569 21.63 -21.83 -20.29
CA GLU A 569 20.30 -22.44 -20.18
C GLU A 569 19.76 -22.32 -18.76
N PHE A 570 20.61 -22.46 -17.74
CA PHE A 570 20.25 -22.29 -16.34
C PHE A 570 19.80 -20.86 -16.06
N ARG A 571 20.58 -19.86 -16.47
CA ARG A 571 20.20 -18.43 -16.39
C ARG A 571 18.86 -18.15 -17.08
N LYS A 572 18.62 -18.75 -18.25
CA LYS A 572 17.35 -18.62 -18.98
C LYS A 572 16.19 -19.29 -18.25
N PHE A 573 16.43 -20.46 -17.66
CA PHE A 573 15.46 -21.17 -16.85
C PHE A 573 15.04 -20.32 -15.64
N LEU A 574 16.01 -19.79 -14.89
CA LEU A 574 15.74 -18.94 -13.72
C LEU A 574 14.92 -17.70 -14.07
N LYS A 575 15.29 -16.99 -15.15
CA LYS A 575 14.51 -15.83 -15.65
C LYS A 575 13.09 -16.19 -16.09
N GLY A 576 12.86 -17.44 -16.49
CA GLY A 576 11.54 -17.94 -16.88
C GLY A 576 10.63 -18.27 -15.70
N LEU A 577 11.12 -18.26 -14.46
CA LEU A 577 10.31 -18.52 -13.27
C LEU A 577 9.36 -17.37 -12.92
N ASP A 578 9.71 -16.16 -13.36
CA ASP A 578 8.94 -14.93 -13.13
C ASP A 578 8.03 -14.55 -14.31
N ALA A 579 8.12 -15.29 -15.43
CA ALA A 579 7.33 -15.10 -16.65
C ALA A 579 6.03 -15.90 -16.61
#